data_AF-A0A2I2UJC3-F1
#
_entry.id   AF-A0A2I2UJC3-F1
#
_cell.length_a   1.000
_cell.length_b   1.000
_cell.length_c   1.000
_cell.angle_alpha   90.00
_cell.angle_beta   90.00
_cell.angle_gamma   90.00
#
_symmetry.space_group_name_H-M   'P 1'
#
loop_
_entity.id
_entity.type
_entity.pdbx_description
1 polymer ?
#
loop_
_entity_poly.entity_id
_entity_poly.type
_entity_poly.pdbx_seq_one_letter_code
_entity_poly.pdbx_strand_id
1 'polypeptide(L)'
;MKQGVWTHGRVCLLLSKGHNCYRPRSTGERKRKSVRGCIVDANLSVLNLVIVKKGEKDIPGLTDTTVPRRLGPKRASRIRKSLFKCNLLNPQCHHHLSLSVLLSALFSL
;
A
#
# COMPACT_ATOMS: atom_id res chain seq x y z
N MET A 1 12.84 8.16 11.30
CA MET A 1 13.44 7.06 12.10
C MET A 1 13.85 5.95 11.15
N LYS A 2 14.92 5.21 11.44
CA LYS A 2 15.37 4.07 10.61
C LYS A 2 15.46 2.80 11.44
N GLN A 3 14.80 1.75 10.97
CA GLN A 3 14.90 0.42 11.56
C GLN A 3 16.34 -0.12 11.44
N GLY A 4 16.83 -0.76 12.50
CA GLY A 4 18.20 -1.29 12.56
C GLY A 4 19.25 -0.31 13.13
N VAL A 5 18.86 0.91 13.50
CA VAL A 5 19.73 1.85 14.23
C VAL A 5 19.26 1.88 15.69
N TRP A 6 19.88 1.05 16.53
CA TRP A 6 19.51 0.86 17.95
C TRP A 6 20.07 1.96 18.86
N THR A 7 19.70 3.21 18.57
CA THR A 7 20.03 4.36 19.40
C THR A 7 18.79 5.22 19.59
N HIS A 8 18.67 5.89 20.73
CA HIS A 8 17.62 6.89 20.94
C HIS A 8 17.94 8.19 20.17
N GLY A 9 19.21 8.55 20.03
CA GLY A 9 19.68 9.77 19.37
C GLY A 9 19.70 9.75 17.83
N ARG A 10 20.31 10.79 17.25
CA ARG A 10 20.59 10.91 15.81
C ARG A 10 22.02 10.46 15.51
N VAL A 11 22.21 9.68 14.45
CA VAL A 11 23.52 9.17 14.03
C VAL A 11 23.74 9.48 12.55
N CYS A 12 24.97 9.84 12.18
CA CYS A 12 25.35 10.09 10.79
C CYS A 12 25.78 8.80 10.10
N LEU A 13 24.97 8.33 9.16
CA LEU A 13 25.22 7.08 8.42
C LEU A 13 25.43 7.36 6.93
N LEU A 14 26.23 6.52 6.28
CA LEU A 14 26.40 6.55 4.83
C LEU A 14 25.23 5.83 4.15
N LEU A 15 24.38 6.58 3.44
CA LEU A 15 23.20 6.06 2.78
C LEU A 15 23.43 5.89 1.26
N SER A 16 22.93 4.79 0.71
CA SER A 16 22.86 4.48 -0.73
C SER A 16 21.41 4.44 -1.25
N LYS A 17 21.26 4.20 -2.56
CA LYS A 17 19.97 3.99 -3.23
C LYS A 17 19.20 2.82 -2.57
N GLY A 18 17.93 3.05 -2.24
CA GLY A 18 17.04 2.03 -1.65
C GLY A 18 16.87 2.13 -0.14
N HIS A 19 17.59 3.02 0.55
CA HIS A 19 17.31 3.30 1.95
C HIS A 19 16.18 4.32 2.13
N ASN A 20 15.25 4.05 3.05
CA ASN A 20 14.04 4.85 3.29
C ASN A 20 14.29 6.36 3.48
N CYS A 21 15.40 6.74 4.13
CA CYS A 21 15.69 8.14 4.47
C CYS A 21 16.47 8.90 3.39
N TYR A 22 16.77 8.26 2.24
CA TYR A 22 17.59 8.87 1.19
C TYR A 22 17.06 8.60 -0.21
N ARG A 23 16.84 9.68 -0.96
CA ARG A 23 16.50 9.63 -2.38
C ARG A 23 17.68 10.18 -3.19
N PRO A 24 18.49 9.33 -3.84
CA PRO A 24 19.64 9.77 -4.62
C PRO A 24 19.19 10.59 -5.84
N ARG A 25 20.02 11.55 -6.26
CA ARG A 25 19.79 12.34 -7.47
C ARG A 25 20.59 11.81 -8.65
N SER A 26 21.78 11.26 -8.40
CA SER A 26 22.61 10.61 -9.40
C SER A 26 22.72 9.10 -9.18
N THR A 27 23.09 8.36 -10.22
CA THR A 27 23.39 6.94 -10.14
C THR A 27 24.70 6.73 -9.36
N GLY A 28 24.72 5.71 -8.48
CA GLY A 28 25.90 5.37 -7.67
C GLY A 28 26.17 6.28 -6.47
N GLU A 29 25.44 7.39 -6.30
CA GLU A 29 25.68 8.35 -5.21
C GLU A 29 25.45 7.73 -3.82
N ARG A 30 26.42 7.91 -2.92
CA ARG A 30 26.30 7.62 -1.49
C ARG A 30 26.57 8.88 -0.69
N LYS A 31 25.73 9.16 0.32
CA LYS A 31 25.83 10.39 1.11
C LYS A 31 25.67 10.13 2.60
N ARG A 32 26.51 10.77 3.42
CA ARG A 32 26.34 10.77 4.88
C ARG A 32 25.19 11.70 5.26
N LYS A 33 24.21 11.17 6.00
CA LYS A 33 23.06 11.92 6.51
C LYS A 33 22.80 11.52 7.95
N SER A 34 22.37 12.50 8.75
CA SER A 34 21.91 12.26 10.11
C SER A 34 20.52 11.63 10.08
N VAL A 35 20.36 10.51 10.78
CA VAL A 35 19.12 9.75 10.86
C VAL A 35 18.81 9.49 12.32
N ARG A 36 17.54 9.66 12.72
CA ARG A 36 17.06 9.28 14.05
C ARG A 36 16.96 7.76 14.15
N GLY A 37 17.43 7.17 15.25
CA GLY A 37 17.33 5.74 15.50
C GLY A 37 15.89 5.23 15.70
N CYS A 38 15.75 3.93 15.97
CA CYS A 38 14.45 3.28 16.10
C CYS A 38 13.82 3.39 17.50
N ILE A 39 14.61 3.74 18.52
CA ILE A 39 14.14 3.81 19.90
C ILE A 39 13.33 5.10 20.09
N VAL A 40 12.16 4.96 20.72
CA VAL A 40 11.24 6.07 21.00
C VAL A 40 11.79 6.90 22.18
N ASP A 41 11.71 8.22 22.07
CA ASP A 41 12.23 9.19 23.04
C ASP A 41 11.27 10.38 23.12
N ALA A 42 11.28 11.12 24.23
CA ALA A 42 10.43 12.29 24.46
C ALA A 42 10.71 13.43 23.46
N ASN A 43 11.91 13.47 22.86
CA ASN A 43 12.30 14.48 21.87
C ASN A 43 11.71 14.26 20.46
N LEU A 44 10.67 13.42 20.32
CA LEU A 44 9.99 13.13 19.05
C LEU A 44 8.74 13.99 18.90
N SER A 45 8.58 14.66 17.76
CA SER A 45 7.40 15.51 17.51
C SER A 45 6.17 14.73 17.03
N VAL A 46 6.36 13.66 16.24
CA VAL A 46 5.27 12.91 15.61
C VAL A 46 5.62 11.42 15.55
N LEU A 47 4.64 10.56 15.83
CA LEU A 47 4.71 9.11 15.68
C LEU A 47 3.66 8.64 14.67
N ASN A 48 4.07 7.73 13.79
CA ASN A 48 3.16 7.05 12.87
C ASN A 48 2.87 5.64 13.42
N LEU A 49 1.64 5.44 13.88
CA LEU A 49 1.18 4.16 14.44
C LEU A 49 0.22 3.46 13.46
N VAL A 50 0.23 2.13 13.48
CA VAL A 50 -0.71 1.30 12.70
C VAL A 50 -1.46 0.41 13.68
N ILE A 51 -2.79 0.45 13.61
CA ILE A 51 -3.67 -0.37 14.44
C ILE A 51 -3.71 -1.79 13.89
N VAL A 52 -3.35 -2.77 14.72
CA VAL A 52 -3.36 -4.20 14.35
C VAL A 52 -4.66 -4.88 14.76
N LYS A 53 -5.21 -4.51 15.93
CA LYS A 53 -6.47 -5.04 16.47
C LYS A 53 -7.33 -3.88 16.94
N LYS A 54 -8.64 -3.97 16.70
CA LYS A 54 -9.62 -3.02 17.26
C LYS A 54 -9.77 -3.29 18.76
N GLY A 55 -9.87 -2.22 19.55
CA GLY A 55 -10.18 -2.32 20.99
C GLY A 55 -11.70 -2.35 21.23
N GLU A 56 -12.10 -2.23 22.49
CA GLU A 56 -13.53 -2.20 22.89
C GLU A 56 -14.27 -0.95 22.42
N LYS A 57 -13.55 0.17 22.29
CA LYS A 57 -14.10 1.45 21.85
C LYS A 57 -13.65 1.76 20.43
N ASP A 58 -14.61 2.15 19.60
CA ASP A 58 -14.35 2.67 18.26
C ASP A 58 -13.74 4.07 18.33
N ILE A 59 -12.92 4.40 17.33
CA ILE A 59 -12.23 5.69 17.23
C ILE A 59 -12.88 6.48 16.10
N PRO A 60 -13.57 7.59 16.41
CA PRO A 60 -14.30 8.34 15.41
C PRO A 60 -13.36 8.83 14.31
N GLY A 61 -13.78 8.67 13.05
CA GLY A 61 -13.04 9.14 11.88
C GLY A 61 -11.93 8.22 11.36
N LEU A 62 -11.60 7.13 12.07
CA LEU A 62 -10.68 6.10 11.57
C LEU A 62 -11.39 4.78 11.29
N THR A 63 -12.24 4.33 12.22
CA THR A 63 -12.98 3.06 12.07
C THR A 63 -14.22 3.16 11.21
N ASP A 64 -14.80 4.36 11.08
CA ASP A 64 -16.13 4.57 10.49
C ASP A 64 -16.06 4.69 8.97
N THR A 65 -14.94 5.20 8.46
CA THR A 65 -14.78 5.44 7.03
C THR A 65 -13.97 4.34 6.38
N THR A 66 -14.58 3.62 5.44
CA THR A 66 -13.86 2.68 4.58
C THR A 66 -13.50 3.35 3.26
N VAL A 67 -12.20 3.50 2.99
CA VAL A 67 -11.72 4.02 1.70
C VAL A 67 -11.52 2.84 0.73
N PRO A 68 -12.23 2.78 -0.41
CA PRO A 68 -12.04 1.71 -1.38
C PRO A 68 -10.68 1.82 -2.08
N ARG A 69 -10.16 0.69 -2.56
CA ARG A 69 -8.90 0.65 -3.30
C ARG A 69 -9.08 1.30 -4.68
N ARG A 70 -8.36 2.40 -4.92
CA ARG A 70 -8.44 3.16 -6.19
C ARG A 70 -7.87 2.43 -7.40
N LEU A 71 -6.80 1.66 -7.22
CA LEU A 71 -6.07 1.01 -8.31
C LEU A 71 -6.19 -0.52 -8.24
N GLY A 72 -6.68 -1.11 -9.32
CA GLY A 72 -6.74 -2.55 -9.51
C GLY A 72 -5.43 -3.12 -10.10
N PRO A 73 -5.21 -4.44 -9.97
CA PRO A 73 -4.04 -5.09 -10.55
C PRO A 73 -4.09 -5.04 -12.09
N LYS A 74 -3.03 -4.49 -12.71
CA LYS A 74 -2.94 -4.38 -14.18
C LYS A 74 -2.71 -5.72 -14.91
N ARG A 75 -2.04 -6.69 -14.26
CA ARG A 75 -1.61 -7.94 -14.93
C ARG A 75 -2.69 -9.01 -14.84
N ALA A 76 -3.00 -9.68 -15.96
CA ALA A 76 -4.04 -10.71 -16.06
C ALA A 76 -3.90 -11.84 -15.02
N SER A 77 -2.68 -12.31 -14.75
CA SER A 77 -2.44 -13.35 -13.74
C SER A 77 -2.78 -12.90 -12.31
N ARG A 78 -2.66 -11.59 -12.01
CA ARG A 78 -3.05 -11.03 -10.71
C ARG A 78 -4.56 -10.79 -10.63
N ILE A 79 -5.20 -10.40 -11.73
CA ILE A 79 -6.67 -10.26 -11.85
C ILE A 79 -7.34 -11.60 -11.56
N ARG A 80 -6.89 -12.68 -12.22
CA ARG A 80 -7.41 -14.04 -11.99
C ARG A 80 -7.26 -14.47 -10.53
N LYS A 81 -6.13 -14.16 -9.87
CA LYS A 81 -5.92 -14.56 -8.47
C LYS A 81 -6.75 -13.76 -7.46
N SER A 82 -6.97 -12.46 -7.70
CA SER A 82 -7.57 -11.57 -6.69
C SER A 82 -9.07 -11.34 -6.84
N LEU A 83 -9.62 -11.49 -8.06
CA LEU A 83 -11.03 -11.16 -8.34
C LEU A 83 -11.89 -12.39 -8.65
N PHE A 84 -11.30 -13.43 -9.24
CA PHE A 84 -12.08 -14.57 -9.74
C PHE A 84 -11.46 -15.90 -9.30
N LYS A 85 -12.08 -16.60 -8.35
CA LYS A 85 -11.78 -18.01 -8.09
C LYS A 85 -12.36 -18.90 -9.22
N CYS A 86 -12.13 -18.54 -10.50
CA CYS A 86 -12.61 -19.28 -11.67
C CYS A 86 -11.60 -20.39 -11.99
N ASN A 87 -11.85 -21.61 -11.48
CA ASN A 87 -11.31 -22.83 -12.05
C ASN A 87 -11.91 -23.02 -13.46
N LEU A 88 -11.19 -23.72 -14.35
CA LEU A 88 -11.53 -24.01 -15.76
C LEU A 88 -12.90 -24.68 -16.02
N LEU A 89 -13.75 -24.86 -15.00
CA LEU A 89 -15.02 -25.60 -15.07
C LEU A 89 -16.29 -24.74 -14.93
N ASN A 90 -16.21 -23.41 -14.90
CA ASN A 90 -17.42 -22.56 -14.96
C ASN A 90 -17.20 -21.30 -15.81
N PRO A 91 -17.73 -21.23 -17.06
CA PRO A 91 -17.60 -20.08 -17.95
C PRO A 91 -18.55 -18.91 -17.60
N GLN A 92 -18.96 -18.75 -16.34
CA GLN A 92 -19.82 -17.64 -15.88
C GLN A 92 -19.04 -16.42 -15.38
N CYS A 93 -17.76 -16.29 -15.76
CA CYS A 93 -16.95 -15.10 -15.48
C CYS A 93 -17.23 -13.99 -16.53
N HIS A 94 -18.49 -13.58 -16.69
CA HIS A 94 -18.91 -12.45 -17.54
C HIS A 94 -19.92 -11.54 -16.83
N HIS A 95 -19.49 -10.80 -15.80
CA HIS A 95 -20.26 -9.65 -15.30
C HIS A 95 -19.32 -8.53 -14.85
N HIS A 96 -18.89 -7.67 -15.79
CA HIS A 96 -19.18 -6.23 -15.76
C HIS A 96 -18.64 -5.51 -17.01
N LEU A 97 -19.20 -5.82 -18.17
CA LEU A 97 -19.49 -4.81 -19.19
C LEU A 97 -20.94 -5.09 -19.61
N SER A 98 -21.84 -4.61 -18.75
CA SER A 98 -23.24 -4.30 -19.01
C SER A 98 -24.06 -5.26 -19.89
N LEU A 99 -24.99 -5.99 -19.26
CA LEU A 99 -26.12 -6.68 -19.92
C LEU A 99 -26.90 -5.77 -20.90
N SER A 100 -26.81 -4.44 -20.75
CA SER A 100 -27.44 -3.49 -21.67
C SER A 100 -26.86 -3.50 -23.09
N VAL A 101 -25.60 -3.90 -23.29
CA VAL A 101 -24.95 -3.90 -24.63
C VAL A 101 -25.39 -5.12 -25.45
N LEU A 102 -25.75 -6.22 -24.79
CA LEU A 102 -26.24 -7.43 -25.46
C LEU A 102 -27.72 -7.32 -25.85
N LEU A 103 -28.54 -6.60 -25.09
CA LEU A 103 -29.96 -6.41 -25.38
C LEU A 103 -30.20 -5.45 -26.56
N SER A 104 -29.35 -4.44 -26.75
CA SER A 104 -29.46 -3.50 -27.89
C SER A 104 -29.12 -4.14 -29.24
N ALA A 105 -28.33 -5.22 -29.27
CA ALA A 105 -27.97 -5.90 -30.52
C ALA A 105 -29.06 -6.87 -31.03
N LEU A 106 -30.02 -7.26 -30.18
CA LEU A 106 -31.12 -8.16 -30.53
C LEU A 106 -32.39 -7.44 -31.01
N PHE A 107 -32.47 -6.12 -30.85
CA PHE A 107 -33.69 -5.33 -31.16
C PHE A 107 -33.54 -4.41 -32.39
N SER A 108 -32.49 -4.61 -33.20
CA SER A 108 -32.24 -3.85 -34.44
C SER A 108 -32.20 -4.73 -35.69
N LEU A 109 -32.85 -5.90 -35.63
CA LEU A 109 -33.26 -6.70 -36.79
C LEU A 109 -34.73 -6.42 -37.07
#